data_AF-A0A3B9VUY5-F1
#
_entry.id   AF-A0A3B9VUY5-F1
#
_cell.length_a   1.000
_cell.length_b   1.000
_cell.length_c   1.000
_cell.angle_alpha   90.00
_cell.angle_beta   90.00
_cell.angle_gamma   90.00
#
_symmetry.space_group_name_H-M   'P 1'
#
loop_
_entity.id
_entity.type
_entity.pdbx_description
1 polymer ?
#
loop_
_entity_poly.entity_id
_entity_poly.type
_entity_poly.pdbx_seq_one_letter_code
_entity_poly.pdbx_strand_id
1 'polypeptide(L)' 'MTNPVLENLKSRRAVRKYLPKQVEQEKLDLILEAGTYAPTGMGAQSPVIIA' A
#
# COMPACT_ATOMS: atom_id res chain seq x y z
N MET A 1 -3.21 23.32 -10.43
CA MET A 1 -2.27 22.56 -9.58
C MET A 1 -3.00 21.28 -9.18
N THR A 2 -2.43 20.11 -9.45
CA THR A 2 -3.14 18.82 -9.28
C THR A 2 -2.79 18.18 -7.94
N ASN A 3 -3.78 17.66 -7.20
CA ASN A 3 -3.55 16.98 -5.92
C ASN A 3 -3.02 15.55 -6.18
N PRO A 4 -1.78 15.21 -5.76
CA PRO A 4 -1.18 13.90 -6.03
C PRO A 4 -1.97 12.71 -5.45
N VAL A 5 -2.66 12.89 -4.31
CA VAL A 5 -3.50 11.85 -3.71
C VAL A 5 -4.67 11.51 -4.63
N LEU A 6 -5.35 12.53 -5.16
CA LEU A 6 -6.49 12.32 -6.06
C LEU A 6 -6.06 11.66 -7.38
N GLU A 7 -4.90 12.03 -7.92
CA GLU A 7 -4.38 11.41 -9.15
C GLU A 7 -3.95 9.96 -8.93
N ASN A 8 -3.29 9.66 -7.81
CA ASN A 8 -2.92 8.28 -7.46
C ASN A 8 -4.15 7.37 -7.33
N LEU A 9 -5.22 7.86 -6.69
CA LEU A 9 -6.48 7.11 -6.56
C LEU A 9 -7.14 6.86 -7.93
N LYS A 10 -7.20 7.87 -8.79
CA LYS A 10 -7.81 7.77 -10.13
C LYS A 10 -6.99 6.93 -11.10
N SER A 11 -5.68 6.95 -10.99
CA SER A 11 -4.77 6.26 -11.91
C SER A 11 -4.46 4.81 -11.51
N ARG A 12 -4.80 4.39 -10.28
CA ARG A 12 -4.60 3.01 -9.82
C ARG A 12 -5.29 2.00 -10.76
N ARG A 13 -4.55 0.99 -11.23
CA ARG A 13 -5.04 -0.11 -12.07
C ARG A 13 -4.62 -1.47 -11.49
N ALA A 14 -5.30 -2.53 -11.91
CA ALA A 14 -4.84 -3.89 -11.65
C ALA A 14 -3.68 -4.22 -12.61
N VAL A 15 -2.47 -4.35 -12.08
CA VAL A 15 -1.29 -4.84 -12.81
C VAL A 15 -1.31 -6.37 -12.77
N ARG A 16 -0.99 -7.04 -13.89
CA ARG A 16 -1.00 -8.52 -13.98
C ARG A 16 0.27 -9.13 -14.59
N LYS A 17 1.27 -8.28 -14.89
CA LYS A 17 2.59 -8.68 -15.40
C LYS A 17 3.64 -7.94 -14.59
N TYR A 18 4.53 -8.68 -13.95
CA TYR A 18 5.51 -8.16 -13.01
C TYR A 18 6.94 -8.45 -13.47
N LEU A 19 7.87 -7.63 -13.01
CA LEU A 19 9.30 -7.88 -13.20
C LEU A 19 9.76 -8.97 -12.22
N PRO A 20 10.84 -9.72 -12.52
CA PRO A 20 11.45 -10.66 -11.57
C PRO A 20 12.25 -9.95 -10.46
N LYS A 21 12.28 -8.61 -10.44
CA LYS A 21 13.04 -7.81 -9.48
C LYS A 21 12.24 -7.64 -8.18
N GLN A 22 12.89 -7.87 -7.05
CA GLN A 22 12.32 -7.60 -5.72
C GLN A 22 12.15 -6.10 -5.46
N VAL A 23 11.13 -5.75 -4.68
CA VAL A 23 10.91 -4.38 -4.21
C VAL A 23 12.03 -3.98 -3.24
N GLU A 24 12.50 -2.73 -3.31
CA GLU A 24 13.49 -2.22 -2.36
C GLU A 24 12.94 -2.23 -0.92
N GLN A 25 13.76 -2.63 0.06
CA GLN A 25 13.32 -2.81 1.46
C GLN A 25 12.63 -1.57 2.02
N GLU A 26 13.22 -0.39 1.81
CA GLU A 26 12.68 0.89 2.28
C GLU A 26 11.26 1.17 1.76
N LYS A 27 10.98 0.80 0.50
CA LYS A 27 9.64 0.97 -0.09
C LYS A 27 8.67 -0.05 0.48
N LEU A 28 9.13 -1.28 0.71
CA LEU A 28 8.32 -2.32 1.34
C LEU A 28 7.91 -1.89 2.75
N ASP A 29 8.85 -1.39 3.55
CA ASP A 29 8.60 -0.92 4.92
C ASP A 29 7.55 0.20 4.95
N LEU A 30 7.65 1.19 4.05
CA LEU A 30 6.67 2.28 3.92
C LEU A 30 5.27 1.77 3.56
N ILE A 31 5.16 0.76 2.68
CA ILE A 31 3.87 0.17 2.29
C ILE A 31 3.26 -0.59 3.46
N LEU A 32 4.07 -1.36 4.19
CA LEU A 32 3.63 -2.11 5.36
C LEU A 32 3.16 -1.18 6.47
N GLU A 33 3.94 -0.14 6.78
CA GLU A 33 3.56 0.91 7.73
C GLU A 33 2.23 1.55 7.31
N ALA A 34 2.08 1.99 6.06
CA ALA A 34 0.83 2.59 5.59
C ALA A 34 -0.38 1.64 5.73
N GLY A 35 -0.16 0.33 5.58
CA GLY A 35 -1.20 -0.69 5.76
C GLY A 35 -1.73 -0.80 7.19
N THR A 36 -0.92 -0.53 8.21
CA THR A 36 -1.35 -0.64 9.62
C THR A 36 -2.28 0.49 10.06
N TYR A 37 -2.26 1.63 9.35
CA TYR A 37 -3.16 2.76 9.61
C TYR A 37 -4.58 2.56 9.08
N ALA A 38 -4.87 1.43 8.42
CA ALA A 38 -6.24 1.12 8.03
C ALA A 38 -7.14 1.00 9.28
N PRO A 39 -8.31 1.67 9.32
CA PRO A 39 -9.20 1.57 10.46
C PRO A 39 -9.73 0.14 10.59
N THR A 40 -9.79 -0.35 11.81
CA THR A 40 -10.34 -1.66 12.16
C THR A 40 -11.44 -1.50 13.20
N GLY A 41 -12.37 -2.46 13.25
CA GLY A 41 -13.44 -2.44 14.25
C GLY A 41 -12.87 -2.28 15.66
N MET A 42 -13.33 -1.26 16.38
CA MET A 42 -12.87 -0.93 17.74
C MET A 42 -11.34 -0.66 17.85
N GLY A 43 -10.64 -0.38 16.75
CA GLY A 43 -9.19 -0.22 16.75
C GLY A 43 -8.41 -1.50 17.07
N ALA A 44 -9.05 -2.67 16.90
CA ALA A 44 -8.49 -3.97 17.29
C ALA A 44 -7.22 -4.38 16.53
N GLN A 45 -6.96 -3.78 15.35
CA GLN A 45 -5.81 -4.06 14.50
C GLN A 45 -5.62 -5.58 14.26
N SER A 46 -6.74 -6.28 14.03
CA SER A 46 -6.78 -7.73 13.85
C SER A 46 -6.14 -8.29 12.57
N PRO A 47 -5.99 -7.54 11.45
CA PRO A 47 -5.31 -8.07 10.26
C PRO A 47 -3.83 -8.38 10.52
N VAL A 48 -3.35 -9.49 9.97
CA VAL A 48 -1.94 -9.89 9.96
C VAL A 48 -1.40 -9.76 8.53
N ILE A 49 -0.27 -9.08 8.36
CA ILE A 49 0.40 -8.92 7.08
C ILE A 49 1.63 -9.83 7.04
N ILE A 50 1.77 -10.61 5.97
CA ILE A 50 2.95 -11.45 5.68
C ILE A 50 3.53 -10.94 4.37
N ALA A 51 4.80 -10.54 4.39
CA ALA A 51 5.49 -9.90 3.27
C ALA A 51 6.93 -10.41 3.15
#